data_AF-G9KC74-F1
#
_entry.id   AF-G9KC74-F1
#
_cell.length_a   1.000
_cell.length_b   1.000
_cell.length_c   1.000
_cell.angle_alpha   90.00
_cell.angle_beta   90.00
_cell.angle_gamma   90.00
#
_symmetry.space_group_name_H-M   'P 1'
#
loop_
_entity.id
_entity.type
_entity.pdbx_description
1 polymer ?
#
loop_
_entity_poly.entity_id
_entity_poly.type
_entity_poly.pdbx_seq_one_letter_code
_entity_poly.pdbx_strand_id
1 'polypeptide(L)'
;YNRVWIPDPEEVWKSAEIAKDYRVGDKALRLLLEDGTELDYSVDPESLPPLRNPDILVGENDLTALSYLHEPAVLHNLRVRFAESKLIYTYSGIILVAMNPYKQLPI
;
A
#
# COMPACT_ATOMS: atom_id res chain seq x y z
N TYR A 1 -11.81 -4.03 9.43
CA TYR A 1 -11.92 -2.69 8.84
C TYR A 1 -11.10 -2.65 7.57
N ASN A 2 -11.68 -2.17 6.46
CA ASN A 2 -11.00 -2.17 5.16
C ASN A 2 -10.25 -0.85 4.98
N ARG A 3 -9.00 -0.94 4.50
CA ARG A 3 -8.16 0.21 4.19
C ARG A 3 -7.90 0.30 2.70
N VAL A 4 -7.71 1.51 2.20
CA VAL A 4 -7.41 1.83 0.80
C VAL A 4 -6.21 2.75 0.71
N TRP A 5 -5.61 2.79 -0.48
CA TRP A 5 -4.57 3.73 -0.83
C TRP A 5 -5.15 4.90 -1.61
N ILE A 6 -4.84 6.12 -1.18
CA ILE A 6 -5.19 7.34 -1.91
C ILE A 6 -3.90 8.11 -2.29
N PRO A 7 -3.90 8.88 -3.38
CA PRO A 7 -2.73 9.64 -3.79
C PRO A 7 -2.27 10.63 -2.71
N ASP A 8 -0.96 10.80 -2.59
CA ASP A 8 -0.33 11.77 -1.70
C ASP A 8 0.86 12.46 -2.39
N PRO A 9 0.99 13.80 -2.29
CA PRO A 9 2.06 14.51 -2.99
C PRO A 9 3.47 14.25 -2.43
N GLU A 10 3.61 13.83 -1.17
CA GLU A 10 4.92 13.62 -0.53
C GLU A 10 5.33 12.14 -0.58
N GLU A 11 4.40 11.25 -0.24
CA GLU A 11 4.68 9.81 -0.09
C GLU A 11 4.18 8.97 -1.28
N VAL A 12 3.69 9.63 -2.34
CA VAL A 12 3.00 9.05 -3.52
C VAL A 12 1.64 8.44 -3.18
N TRP A 13 1.58 7.64 -2.11
CA TRP A 13 0.38 6.94 -1.65
C TRP A 13 0.28 6.98 -0.12
N LYS A 14 -0.91 7.29 0.41
CA LYS A 14 -1.22 7.19 1.84
C LYS A 14 -2.38 6.27 2.12
N SER A 15 -2.38 5.67 3.31
CA SER A 15 -3.42 4.76 3.77
C SER A 15 -4.61 5.55 4.33
N ALA A 16 -5.81 5.09 4.05
CA ALA A 16 -7.04 5.58 4.64
C ALA A 16 -7.99 4.42 4.97
N GLU A 17 -8.71 4.51 6.08
CA GLU A 17 -9.70 3.52 6.49
C GLU A 17 -11.09 3.89 5.96
N ILE A 18 -11.84 2.90 5.49
CA ILE A 18 -13.22 3.12 5.04
C ILE A 18 -14.12 3.24 6.28
N ALA A 19 -14.62 4.44 6.55
CA ALA A 19 -15.46 4.73 7.71
C ALA A 19 -16.92 4.29 7.52
N LYS A 20 -17.40 4.23 6.27
CA LYS A 20 -18.74 3.72 5.93
C LYS A 20 -18.70 2.88 4.67
N ASP A 21 -19.47 1.80 4.67
CA ASP A 21 -19.57 0.90 3.51
C ASP A 21 -20.00 1.64 2.25
N TYR A 22 -19.26 1.40 1.18
CA TYR A 22 -19.54 1.93 -0.16
C TYR A 22 -20.67 1.16 -0.82
N ARG A 23 -21.64 1.86 -1.41
CA ARG A 23 -22.65 1.26 -2.28
C ARG A 23 -22.33 1.57 -3.73
N VAL A 24 -22.56 0.59 -4.61
CA VAL A 24 -22.36 0.76 -6.05
C VAL A 24 -23.23 1.91 -6.55
N GLY A 25 -22.61 2.97 -7.08
CA GLY A 25 -23.26 4.19 -7.53
C GLY A 25 -23.06 5.40 -6.61
N ASP A 26 -22.47 5.21 -5.43
CA ASP A 26 -22.04 6.33 -4.59
C ASP A 26 -20.91 7.11 -5.30
N LYS A 27 -20.96 8.43 -5.23
CA LYS A 27 -19.95 9.32 -5.85
C LYS A 27 -18.78 9.65 -4.93
N ALA A 28 -18.86 9.23 -3.68
CA ALA A 28 -17.86 9.53 -2.66
C ALA A 28 -17.69 8.36 -1.70
N LEU A 29 -16.46 8.20 -1.22
CA LEU A 29 -16.06 7.25 -0.21
C LEU A 29 -15.73 8.01 1.07
N ARG A 30 -16.34 7.62 2.19
CA ARG A 30 -16.02 8.18 3.51
C ARG A 30 -14.79 7.51 4.06
N LEU A 31 -13.73 8.29 4.18
CA LEU A 31 -12.42 7.85 4.61
C LEU A 31 -12.03 8.47 5.95
N LEU A 32 -11.34 7.72 6.77
CA LEU A 32 -10.66 8.18 7.97
C LEU A 32 -9.16 8.08 7.73
N LEU A 33 -8.47 9.21 7.78
CA LEU A 33 -7.02 9.29 7.63
C LEU A 33 -6.32 8.90 8.94
N GLU A 34 -5.02 8.61 8.87
CA GLU A 34 -4.22 8.22 10.03
C GLU A 34 -4.10 9.34 11.09
N ASP A 35 -4.29 10.60 10.70
CA ASP A 35 -4.32 11.76 11.60
C ASP A 35 -5.68 11.95 12.31
N GLY A 36 -6.65 11.07 12.05
CA GLY A 36 -8.01 11.13 12.60
C GLY A 36 -8.97 12.04 11.83
N THR A 37 -8.53 12.64 10.72
CA THR A 37 -9.39 13.48 9.88
C THR A 37 -10.32 12.62 9.04
N GLU A 38 -11.63 12.93 9.08
CA GLU A 38 -12.60 12.36 8.15
C GLU A 38 -12.58 13.12 6.82
N LEU A 39 -12.54 12.38 5.72
CA LEU A 39 -12.50 12.89 4.35
C LEU A 39 -13.58 12.23 3.51
N ASP A 40 -14.48 13.04 2.94
CA ASP A 40 -15.36 12.61 1.86
C ASP A 40 -14.57 12.63 0.54
N TYR A 41 -14.00 11.48 0.16
CA TYR A 41 -13.16 11.36 -1.03
C TYR A 41 -14.01 11.08 -2.26
N SER A 42 -13.99 11.98 -3.24
CA SER A 42 -14.71 11.79 -4.50
C SER A 42 -14.13 10.61 -5.27
N VAL A 43 -14.98 9.66 -5.66
CA VAL A 43 -14.57 8.47 -6.42
C VAL A 43 -15.34 8.38 -7.73
N ASP A 44 -14.65 7.88 -8.75
CA ASP A 44 -15.30 7.37 -9.95
C ASP A 44 -15.72 5.92 -9.67
N PRO A 45 -17.01 5.55 -9.80
CA PRO A 45 -17.47 4.18 -9.62
C PRO A 45 -16.73 3.15 -10.48
N GLU A 46 -16.15 3.56 -11.61
CA GLU A 46 -15.38 2.67 -12.50
C GLU A 46 -13.91 2.51 -12.06
N SER A 47 -13.40 3.43 -11.23
CA SER A 47 -11.98 3.45 -10.81
C SER A 47 -11.86 3.77 -9.32
N LEU A 48 -12.20 2.77 -8.49
CA LEU A 48 -12.09 2.87 -7.04
C LEU A 48 -10.63 2.88 -6.56
N PRO A 49 -10.34 3.52 -5.42
CA PRO A 49 -9.02 3.49 -4.80
C PRO A 49 -8.52 2.05 -4.54
N PRO A 50 -7.23 1.75 -4.76
CA PRO A 50 -6.69 0.42 -4.54
C PRO A 50 -6.82 -0.04 -3.08
N LEU A 51 -7.28 -1.28 -2.86
CA LEU A 51 -7.37 -1.86 -1.52
C LEU A 51 -6.00 -2.13 -0.91
N ARG A 52 -5.84 -1.85 0.38
CA ARG A 52 -4.62 -2.17 1.14
C ARG A 52 -4.65 -3.65 1.57
N ASN A 53 -3.52 -4.34 1.35
CA ASN A 53 -3.35 -5.71 1.83
C ASN A 53 -3.42 -5.78 3.37
N PRO A 54 -3.91 -6.89 3.94
CA PRO A 54 -3.82 -7.14 5.37
C PRO A 54 -2.37 -7.10 5.87
N ASP A 55 -2.15 -6.61 7.10
CA ASP A 55 -0.80 -6.40 7.63
C ASP A 55 0.01 -7.71 7.75
N ILE A 56 -0.67 -8.87 7.86
CA ILE A 56 -0.01 -10.19 7.88
C ILE A 56 0.74 -10.52 6.59
N LEU A 57 0.37 -9.92 5.45
CA LEU A 57 1.02 -10.13 4.14
C LEU A 57 2.08 -9.05 3.83
N VAL A 58 2.24 -8.07 4.72
CA VAL A 58 3.21 -7.00 4.53
C VAL A 58 4.59 -7.48 4.97
N GLY A 59 5.61 -7.25 4.15
CA GLY A 59 6.98 -7.67 4.42
C GLY A 59 7.35 -9.05 3.86
N GLU A 60 6.44 -9.72 3.15
CA GLU A 60 6.70 -11.00 2.48
C GLU A 60 7.94 -10.99 1.57
N ASN A 61 8.60 -12.15 1.45
CA ASN A 61 9.83 -12.27 0.66
C ASN A 61 9.60 -12.20 -0.85
N ASP A 62 8.38 -12.53 -1.31
CA ASP A 62 7.96 -12.44 -2.69
C ASP A 62 6.67 -11.62 -2.80
N LEU A 63 6.70 -10.58 -3.63
CA LEU A 63 5.56 -9.70 -3.88
C LEU A 63 4.36 -10.43 -4.49
N THR A 64 4.56 -11.62 -5.09
CA THR A 64 3.45 -12.44 -5.62
C THR A 64 2.55 -13.04 -4.54
N ALA A 65 2.99 -13.02 -3.27
CA ALA A 65 2.19 -13.47 -2.13
C ALA A 65 1.08 -12.48 -1.70
N LEU A 66 1.10 -11.25 -2.24
CA LEU A 66 0.11 -10.22 -1.93
C LEU A 66 -1.26 -10.56 -2.52
N SER A 67 -2.35 -10.36 -1.76
CA SER A 67 -3.72 -10.58 -2.26
C SER A 67 -4.11 -9.56 -3.34
N TYR A 68 -3.72 -8.31 -3.15
CA TYR A 68 -3.93 -7.22 -4.10
C TYR A 68 -2.56 -6.75 -4.61
N LEU A 69 -2.29 -7.04 -5.88
CA LEU A 69 -1.03 -6.67 -6.53
C LEU A 69 -1.24 -5.45 -7.43
N HIS A 70 -0.92 -4.28 -6.89
CA HIS A 70 -0.97 -2.99 -7.55
C HIS A 70 0.18 -2.10 -7.06
N GLU A 71 0.38 -0.95 -7.69
CA GLU A 71 1.51 -0.05 -7.42
C GLU A 71 1.69 0.31 -5.93
N PRO A 72 0.67 0.78 -5.18
CA PRO A 72 0.88 1.12 -3.78
C PRO A 72 1.20 -0.10 -2.90
N ALA A 73 0.69 -1.28 -3.22
CA ALA A 73 1.04 -2.50 -2.48
C ALA A 73 2.52 -2.87 -2.65
N VAL A 74 3.05 -2.75 -3.87
CA VAL A 74 4.47 -3.01 -4.15
C VAL A 74 5.35 -1.97 -3.45
N LEU A 75 5.02 -0.68 -3.58
CA LEU A 75 5.78 0.40 -2.95
C LEU A 75 5.83 0.23 -1.43
N HIS A 76 4.68 -0.04 -0.80
CA HIS A 76 4.59 -0.22 0.64
C HIS A 76 5.40 -1.43 1.13
N ASN A 77 5.28 -2.59 0.47
CA ASN A 77 6.02 -3.78 0.87
C ASN A 77 7.54 -3.59 0.76
N LEU A 78 8.02 -3.00 -0.34
CA LEU A 78 9.43 -2.67 -0.51
C LEU A 78 9.93 -1.65 0.53
N ARG A 79 9.12 -0.61 0.84
CA ARG A 79 9.45 0.38 1.87
C ARG A 79 9.63 -0.28 3.23
N VAL A 80 8.68 -1.10 3.67
CA VAL A 80 8.76 -1.79 4.98
C VAL A 80 10.01 -2.67 5.04
N ARG A 81 10.23 -3.52 4.03
CA ARG A 81 11.40 -4.40 3.97
C ARG A 81 12.73 -3.65 4.01
N PHE A 82 12.85 -2.57 3.24
CA PHE A 82 14.08 -1.79 3.15
C PHE A 82 14.31 -0.89 4.37
N ALA A 83 13.31 -0.05 4.69
CA ALA A 83 13.45 1.01 5.68
C ALA A 83 13.41 0.45 7.10
N GLU A 84 12.53 -0.52 7.37
CA GLU A 84 12.32 -1.07 8.71
C GLU A 84 13.16 -2.33 8.94
N SER A 85 13.11 -3.29 8.02
CA SER A 85 13.80 -4.59 8.19
C SER A 85 15.24 -4.63 7.64
N LYS A 86 15.70 -3.58 6.96
CA LYS A 86 17.03 -3.50 6.31
C LYS A 86 17.31 -4.62 5.30
N LEU A 87 16.27 -5.15 4.68
CA LEU A 87 16.33 -6.17 3.63
C LEU A 87 16.39 -5.50 2.26
N ILE A 88 17.47 -5.76 1.52
CA ILE A 88 17.71 -5.16 0.19
C ILE A 88 17.24 -6.02 -0.97
N TYR A 89 16.93 -7.29 -0.72
CA TYR A 89 16.51 -8.27 -1.72
C TYR A 89 15.07 -8.68 -1.49
N THR A 90 14.26 -8.60 -2.54
CA THR A 90 12.85 -9.02 -2.52
C THR A 90 12.51 -9.65 -3.87
N TYR A 91 11.85 -10.80 -3.86
CA TYR A 91 11.39 -11.44 -5.09
C TYR A 91 10.12 -10.77 -5.62
N SER A 92 9.98 -10.81 -6.93
CA SER A 92 8.75 -10.51 -7.66
C SER A 92 8.56 -11.63 -8.68
N GLY A 93 8.11 -12.78 -8.17
CA GLY A 93 8.07 -14.03 -8.93
C GLY A 93 9.46 -14.42 -9.42
N ILE A 94 9.66 -14.40 -10.73
CA ILE A 94 10.95 -14.78 -11.36
C ILE A 94 12.00 -13.66 -11.31
N ILE A 95 11.60 -12.43 -10.96
CA ILE A 95 12.49 -11.26 -10.94
C ILE A 95 12.99 -11.04 -9.51
N LEU A 96 14.27 -10.68 -9.35
CA LEU A 96 14.82 -10.21 -8.09
C LEU A 96 14.91 -8.68 -8.09
N VAL A 97 14.28 -8.05 -7.11
CA VAL A 97 14.43 -6.61 -6.84
C VAL A 97 15.57 -6.41 -5.84
N ALA A 98 16.55 -5.59 -6.21
CA ALA A 98 17.69 -5.22 -5.38
C ALA A 98 17.69 -3.70 -5.13
N MET A 99 17.57 -3.30 -3.87
CA MET A 99 17.60 -1.90 -3.45
C MET A 99 18.98 -1.52 -2.92
N ASN A 100 19.55 -0.40 -3.40
CA ASN A 100 20.87 0.04 -2.99
C ASN A 100 20.85 0.56 -1.53
N PRO A 101 21.55 -0.09 -0.58
CA PRO A 101 21.58 0.36 0.81
C PRO A 101 22.47 1.58 1.07
N TYR A 102 23.34 1.95 0.11
CA TYR A 102 24.41 2.94 0.29
C TYR A 102 25.27 2.71 1.56
N LYS A 103 25.33 1.45 2.00
CA LYS A 103 26.02 1.01 3.22
C LYS A 103 26.55 -0.39 3.00
N GLN A 104 27.72 -0.70 3.55
CA GLN A 104 28.19 -2.09 3.59
C GLN A 104 27.33 -2.92 4.55
N LEU A 105 26.88 -4.07 4.06
CA LEU A 105 26.09 -5.03 4.82
C LEU A 105 26.94 -6.31 5.02
N PRO A 106 27.02 -6.85 6.25
CA PRO A 106 27.66 -8.13 6.50
C PRO A 106 26.67 -9.27 6.19
N ILE A 107 26.39 -9.48 4.91
CA ILE A 107 25.41 -10.46 4.39
C ILE A 107 26.08 -11.60 3.63
#